data_AF-A0A538QBH0-F1
#
_entry.id   AF-A0A538QBH0-F1
#
_cell.length_a   1.000
_cell.length_b   1.000
_cell.length_c   1.000
_cell.angle_alpha   90.00
_cell.angle_beta   90.00
_cell.angle_gamma   90.00
#
_symmetry.space_group_name_H-M   'P 1'
#
loop_
_entity.id
_entity.type
_entity.pdbx_description
1 polymer ?
#
loop_
_entity_poly.entity_id
_entity_poly.type
_entity_poly.pdbx_seq_one_letter_code
_entity_poly.pdbx_strand_id
1 'polypeptide(L)'
;MLEELRFFQVMDKVVEQFMTGALPVKRGSAGDPLYAFHRDAQNRISEYERRGLYARSFGVAQGSVDESYPNREFNDVWIRFLSAVSAHGRESNSTVPLTVSDEQVFKSGRDLAVNLSLHGFGLAHFAAVELQTLIKTIKDTLSATDILAAYGTRDVWQLVERVSNMYLGGAVNGVRQRTMATSGANIIQWLADKSSNLVGSYQVLSTDRVLVSHVERWLAVTGTTDSTVERYSEPVAVQQQRTIPDFALPSGAASDAVRDAMAKVNIPGIALPGTTQN
;
A
#
# COMPACT_ATOMS: atom_id res chain seq x y z
N MET A 1 -1.47 2.02 7.50
CA MET A 1 -2.56 1.22 6.91
C MET A 1 -3.89 1.95 7.09
N LEU A 2 -4.93 1.63 6.31
CA LEU A 2 -6.23 2.32 6.40
C LEU A 2 -6.92 2.09 7.76
N GLU A 3 -6.58 1.02 8.45
CA GLU A 3 -6.97 0.68 9.81
C GLU A 3 -6.40 1.68 10.82
N GLU A 4 -5.15 2.12 10.63
CA GLU A 4 -4.53 3.15 11.47
C GLU A 4 -5.15 4.54 11.22
N LEU A 5 -5.70 4.76 10.03
CA LEU A 5 -6.54 5.92 9.74
C LEU A 5 -7.97 5.77 10.24
N ARG A 6 -8.34 4.61 10.80
CA ARG A 6 -9.71 4.26 11.17
C ARG A 6 -10.69 4.40 10.01
N PHE A 7 -10.23 4.28 8.77
CA PHE A 7 -11.03 4.56 7.56
C PHE A 7 -12.31 3.73 7.50
N PHE A 8 -12.21 2.42 7.78
CA PHE A 8 -13.37 1.52 7.82
C PHE A 8 -14.31 1.85 8.99
N GLN A 9 -13.75 2.12 10.17
CA GLN A 9 -14.54 2.47 11.36
C GLN A 9 -15.28 3.81 11.19
N VAL A 10 -14.68 4.77 10.47
CA VAL A 10 -15.35 6.02 10.10
C VAL A 10 -16.56 5.75 9.21
N MET A 11 -16.44 4.87 8.21
CA MET A 11 -17.59 4.48 7.38
C MET A 11 -18.68 3.84 8.23
N ASP A 12 -18.33 2.88 9.08
CA ASP A 12 -19.29 2.22 9.97
C ASP A 12 -19.99 3.25 10.87
N LYS A 13 -19.25 4.24 11.39
CA LYS A 13 -19.84 5.31 12.22
C LYS A 13 -20.76 6.24 11.44
N VAL A 14 -20.40 6.61 10.22
CA VAL A 14 -21.24 7.43 9.34
C VAL A 14 -22.55 6.69 9.01
N VAL A 15 -22.47 5.39 8.75
CA VAL A 15 -23.64 4.52 8.51
C VAL A 15 -24.50 4.40 9.77
N GLU A 16 -23.91 4.23 10.95
CA GLU A 16 -24.63 4.22 12.23
C GLU A 16 -25.43 5.54 12.44
N GLN A 17 -24.79 6.68 12.18
CA GLN A 17 -25.43 7.99 12.29
C GLN A 17 -26.54 8.19 11.25
N PHE A 18 -26.40 7.61 10.06
CA PHE A 18 -27.47 7.58 9.06
C PHE A 18 -28.66 6.73 9.51
N MET A 19 -28.42 5.52 10.03
CA MET A 19 -29.50 4.62 10.46
C MET A 19 -30.29 5.14 11.67
N THR A 20 -29.64 5.92 12.54
CA THR A 20 -30.28 6.58 13.68
C THR A 20 -30.97 7.90 13.31
N GLY A 21 -30.86 8.36 12.06
CA GLY A 21 -31.40 9.63 11.59
C GLY A 21 -30.61 10.87 12.04
N ALA A 22 -29.45 10.69 12.68
CA ALA A 22 -28.57 11.77 13.12
C ALA A 22 -27.82 12.44 11.94
N LEU A 23 -27.65 11.74 10.82
CA LEU A 23 -27.07 12.27 9.59
C LEU A 23 -28.18 12.68 8.61
N PRO A 24 -28.42 13.98 8.37
CA PRO A 24 -29.52 14.46 7.54
C PRO A 24 -29.20 14.37 6.04
N VAL A 25 -29.10 13.15 5.51
CA VAL A 25 -28.87 12.90 4.07
C VAL A 25 -30.10 12.27 3.42
N LYS A 26 -30.41 12.70 2.19
CA LYS A 26 -31.54 12.18 1.41
C LYS A 26 -31.10 10.96 0.59
N ARG A 27 -32.09 10.27 0.01
CA ARG A 27 -31.84 9.28 -1.06
C ARG A 27 -31.09 9.92 -2.23
N GLY A 28 -30.38 9.10 -3.00
CA GLY A 28 -29.52 9.52 -4.10
C GLY A 28 -28.05 9.24 -3.81
N SER A 29 -27.16 10.13 -4.26
CA SER A 29 -25.70 9.92 -4.26
C SER A 29 -25.05 9.71 -2.89
N ALA A 30 -25.73 10.11 -1.81
CA ALA A 30 -25.26 9.90 -0.43
C ALA A 30 -26.03 8.77 0.29
N GLY A 31 -27.37 8.84 0.33
CA GLY A 31 -28.18 7.91 1.10
C GLY A 31 -28.22 6.48 0.55
N ASP A 32 -28.26 6.31 -0.78
CA ASP A 32 -28.39 4.97 -1.37
C ASP A 32 -27.11 4.12 -1.15
N PRO A 33 -25.89 4.66 -1.33
CA PRO A 33 -24.66 3.92 -0.99
C PRO A 33 -24.53 3.58 0.50
N LEU A 34 -24.95 4.46 1.42
CA LEU A 34 -24.93 4.17 2.86
C LEU A 34 -25.87 3.01 3.21
N TYR A 35 -27.07 2.99 2.63
CA TYR A 35 -28.01 1.90 2.81
C TYR A 35 -27.49 0.57 2.22
N ALA A 36 -26.93 0.60 1.01
CA ALA A 36 -26.33 -0.57 0.37
C ALA A 36 -25.17 -1.14 1.21
N PHE A 37 -24.27 -0.28 1.69
CA PHE A 37 -23.14 -0.67 2.52
C PHE A 37 -23.57 -1.37 3.83
N HIS A 38 -24.65 -0.90 4.45
CA HIS A 38 -25.25 -1.55 5.61
C HIS A 38 -25.83 -2.92 5.23
N ARG A 39 -26.57 -3.00 4.12
CA ARG A 39 -27.24 -4.23 3.70
C ARG A 39 -26.28 -5.36 3.34
N ASP A 40 -25.12 -5.00 2.79
CA ASP A 40 -24.05 -5.92 2.38
C ASP A 40 -23.07 -6.27 3.51
N ALA A 41 -23.30 -5.86 4.76
CA ALA A 41 -22.36 -6.04 5.87
C ALA A 41 -21.85 -7.48 6.05
N GLN A 42 -22.69 -8.49 5.80
CA GLN A 42 -22.32 -9.91 5.93
C GLN A 42 -21.45 -10.44 4.78
N ASN A 43 -21.47 -9.78 3.62
CA ASN A 43 -20.77 -10.22 2.41
C ASN A 43 -19.43 -9.49 2.22
N ARG A 44 -19.13 -8.48 3.03
CA ARG A 44 -17.90 -7.68 2.94
C ARG A 44 -16.77 -8.35 3.70
N ILE A 45 -15.55 -8.30 3.14
CA ILE A 45 -14.33 -8.64 3.87
C ILE A 45 -14.28 -7.99 5.26
N SER A 46 -14.21 -8.82 6.29
CA SER A 46 -14.22 -8.41 7.69
C SER A 46 -12.89 -7.77 8.11
N GLU A 47 -12.88 -7.08 9.25
CA GLU A 47 -11.63 -6.54 9.79
C GLU A 47 -10.60 -7.63 10.08
N TYR A 48 -11.05 -8.78 10.56
CA TYR A 48 -10.19 -9.94 10.82
C TYR A 48 -9.52 -10.42 9.54
N GLU A 49 -10.28 -10.58 8.45
CA GLU A 49 -9.75 -11.01 7.16
C GLU A 49 -8.80 -9.97 6.54
N ARG A 50 -9.14 -8.67 6.61
CA ARG A 50 -8.24 -7.60 6.15
C ARG A 50 -6.91 -7.61 6.90
N ARG A 51 -6.95 -7.73 8.22
CA ARG A 51 -5.72 -7.79 9.05
C ARG A 51 -4.91 -9.06 8.81
N GLY A 52 -5.57 -10.20 8.59
CA GLY A 52 -4.90 -11.42 8.15
C GLY A 52 -4.20 -11.25 6.79
N LEU A 53 -4.85 -10.56 5.84
CA LEU A 53 -4.24 -10.23 4.55
C LEU A 53 -2.97 -9.38 4.72
N TYR A 54 -2.99 -8.35 5.57
CA TYR A 54 -1.81 -7.53 5.84
C TYR A 54 -0.68 -8.30 6.52
N ALA A 55 -1.02 -9.21 7.43
CA ALA A 55 -0.07 -10.10 8.06
C ALA A 55 0.59 -11.01 7.01
N ARG A 56 -0.21 -11.61 6.14
CA ARG A 56 0.27 -12.50 5.07
C ARG A 56 1.10 -11.77 4.02
N SER A 57 0.73 -10.56 3.61
CA SER A 57 1.43 -9.83 2.55
C SER A 57 2.61 -9.00 3.04
N PHE A 58 2.48 -8.32 4.18
CA PHE A 58 3.47 -7.34 4.68
C PHE A 58 4.03 -7.67 6.06
N GLY A 59 3.60 -8.75 6.71
CA GLY A 59 4.04 -9.11 8.06
C GLY A 59 3.45 -8.24 9.16
N VAL A 60 2.54 -7.32 8.83
CA VAL A 60 1.95 -6.38 9.78
C VAL A 60 0.65 -6.98 10.32
N ALA A 61 0.78 -7.99 11.18
CA ALA A 61 -0.32 -8.44 12.03
C ALA A 61 -0.43 -7.43 13.18
N GLN A 62 -1.38 -6.51 13.12
CA GLN A 62 -1.58 -5.50 14.17
C GLN A 62 -2.20 -6.11 15.45
N GLY A 63 -1.56 -7.14 16.02
CA GLY A 63 -1.86 -7.74 17.34
C GLY A 63 -3.18 -8.50 17.47
N SER A 64 -4.11 -8.36 16.54
CA SER A 64 -5.49 -8.88 16.68
C SER A 64 -5.81 -10.10 15.80
N VAL A 65 -4.84 -10.60 15.04
CA VAL A 65 -5.00 -11.78 14.17
C VAL A 65 -3.77 -12.66 14.31
N ASP A 66 -4.00 -13.94 14.60
CA ASP A 66 -2.98 -14.98 14.53
C ASP A 66 -2.98 -15.59 13.12
N GLU A 67 -2.20 -14.98 12.23
CA GLU A 67 -2.03 -15.47 10.86
C GLU A 67 -0.98 -16.58 10.86
N SER A 68 -1.35 -17.74 10.28
CA SER A 68 -0.51 -18.94 10.28
C SER A 68 0.78 -18.75 9.49
N TYR A 69 0.73 -17.97 8.41
CA TYR A 69 1.89 -17.74 7.53
C TYR A 69 2.10 -16.23 7.27
N PRO A 70 2.55 -15.46 8.28
CA PRO A 70 2.79 -14.03 8.11
C PRO A 70 4.11 -13.79 7.37
N ASN A 71 4.18 -12.75 6.56
CA ASN A 71 5.40 -12.35 5.85
C ASN A 71 6.37 -11.63 6.79
N ARG A 72 7.11 -12.40 7.59
CA ARG A 72 8.04 -11.87 8.60
C ARG A 72 9.25 -11.15 7.99
N GLU A 73 9.56 -11.44 6.73
CA GLU A 73 10.75 -10.93 6.03
C GLU A 73 10.50 -9.57 5.36
N PHE A 74 9.24 -9.23 5.07
CA PHE A 74 8.88 -8.04 4.27
C PHE A 74 9.58 -6.78 4.76
N ASN A 75 9.54 -6.48 6.05
CA ASN A 75 10.09 -5.23 6.59
C ASN A 75 11.60 -5.10 6.34
N ASP A 76 12.34 -6.20 6.46
CA ASP A 76 13.79 -6.24 6.24
C ASP A 76 14.13 -6.07 4.75
N VAL A 77 13.49 -6.85 3.86
CA VAL A 77 13.73 -6.71 2.42
C VAL A 77 13.25 -5.36 1.87
N TRP A 78 12.16 -4.81 2.43
CA TRP A 78 11.64 -3.49 2.09
C TRP A 78 12.64 -2.40 2.45
N ILE A 79 13.09 -2.34 3.71
CA ILE A 79 13.97 -1.26 4.16
C ILE A 79 15.34 -1.32 3.50
N ARG A 80 15.86 -2.52 3.19
CA ARG A 80 17.11 -2.70 2.42
C ARG A 80 16.99 -2.15 1.01
N PHE A 81 15.91 -2.45 0.31
CA PHE A 81 15.69 -1.91 -1.03
C PHE A 81 15.57 -0.38 -1.01
N LEU A 82 14.76 0.18 -0.11
CA LEU A 82 14.63 1.63 0.05
C LEU A 82 15.99 2.28 0.35
N SER A 83 16.77 1.66 1.22
CA SER A 83 18.07 2.20 1.62
C SER A 83 19.08 2.17 0.46
N ALA A 84 19.12 1.07 -0.29
CA ALA A 84 19.96 0.94 -1.48
C ALA A 84 19.60 1.98 -2.55
N VAL A 85 18.30 2.19 -2.82
CA VAL A 85 17.85 3.20 -3.79
C VAL A 85 18.15 4.62 -3.33
N SER A 86 17.95 4.94 -2.04
CA SER A 86 18.25 6.25 -1.48
C SER A 86 19.75 6.58 -1.56
N ALA A 87 20.61 5.66 -1.11
CA ALA A 87 22.06 5.83 -1.17
C ALA A 87 22.54 5.98 -2.63
N HIS A 88 22.11 5.07 -3.51
CA HIS A 88 22.44 5.13 -4.94
C HIS A 88 21.98 6.44 -5.60
N GLY A 89 20.77 6.91 -5.29
CA GLY A 89 20.21 8.15 -5.84
C GLY A 89 20.93 9.42 -5.37
N ARG A 90 21.38 9.45 -4.10
CA ARG A 90 22.19 10.55 -3.54
C ARG A 90 23.57 10.62 -4.21
N GLU A 91 24.19 9.47 -4.43
CA GLU A 91 25.53 9.35 -5.00
C GLU A 91 25.58 9.58 -6.50
N SER A 92 24.54 9.15 -7.23
CA SER A 92 24.40 9.36 -8.68
C SER A 92 24.47 10.84 -9.10
N ASN A 93 24.18 11.76 -8.19
CA ASN A 93 24.26 13.21 -8.43
C ASN A 93 25.46 13.87 -7.71
N SER A 94 26.34 13.07 -7.11
CA SER A 94 27.50 13.51 -6.34
C SER A 94 28.82 13.21 -7.06
N THR A 95 29.89 13.89 -6.66
CA THR A 95 31.26 13.61 -7.14
C THR A 95 31.98 12.56 -6.26
N VAL A 96 31.29 12.06 -5.23
CA VAL A 96 31.80 11.04 -4.29
C VAL A 96 31.67 9.65 -4.94
N PRO A 97 32.64 8.74 -4.76
CA PRO A 97 32.53 7.36 -5.22
C PRO A 97 31.27 6.68 -4.70
N LEU A 98 30.60 5.89 -5.54
CA LEU A 98 29.41 5.15 -5.13
C LEU A 98 29.76 4.13 -4.05
N THR A 99 29.06 4.20 -2.91
CA THR A 99 29.12 3.18 -1.86
C THR A 99 28.19 2.01 -2.15
N VAL A 100 27.10 2.27 -2.90
CA VAL A 100 26.14 1.25 -3.33
C VAL A 100 26.25 1.06 -4.84
N SER A 101 26.50 -0.18 -5.27
CA SER A 101 26.61 -0.51 -6.69
C SER A 101 25.23 -0.78 -7.33
N ASP A 102 25.16 -0.65 -8.66
CA ASP A 102 23.96 -1.01 -9.44
C ASP A 102 23.53 -2.48 -9.19
N GLU A 103 24.49 -3.39 -9.03
CA GLU A 103 24.23 -4.80 -8.69
C GLU A 103 23.53 -4.95 -7.34
N GLN A 104 23.85 -4.09 -6.39
CA GLN A 104 23.24 -4.13 -5.07
C GLN A 104 21.80 -3.61 -5.09
N VAL A 105 21.53 -2.54 -5.85
CA VAL A 105 20.16 -2.07 -6.11
C VAL A 105 19.36 -3.16 -6.83
N PHE A 106 19.95 -3.82 -7.83
CA PHE A 106 19.32 -4.94 -8.53
C PHE A 106 18.98 -6.09 -7.59
N LYS A 107 19.94 -6.54 -6.78
CA LYS A 107 19.75 -7.65 -5.84
C LYS A 107 18.66 -7.34 -4.83
N SER A 108 18.72 -6.20 -4.16
CA SER A 108 17.71 -5.81 -3.17
C SER A 108 16.32 -5.63 -3.78
N GLY A 109 16.22 -5.08 -4.99
CA GLY A 109 14.97 -4.99 -5.74
C GLY A 109 14.40 -6.35 -6.11
N ARG A 110 15.26 -7.29 -6.52
CA ARG A 110 14.86 -8.67 -6.82
C ARG A 110 14.39 -9.41 -5.57
N ASP A 111 15.13 -9.33 -4.47
CA ASP A 111 14.78 -9.99 -3.20
C ASP A 111 13.39 -9.53 -2.72
N LEU A 112 13.10 -8.24 -2.82
CA LEU A 112 11.79 -7.67 -2.51
C LEU A 112 10.70 -8.13 -3.49
N ALA A 113 10.98 -8.14 -4.80
CA ALA A 113 10.02 -8.60 -5.81
C ALA A 113 9.66 -10.09 -5.65
N VAL A 114 10.63 -10.93 -5.30
CA VAL A 114 10.43 -12.36 -4.98
C VAL A 114 9.56 -12.50 -3.74
N ASN A 115 9.87 -11.77 -2.67
CA ASN A 115 9.10 -11.80 -1.43
C ASN A 115 7.63 -11.37 -1.67
N LEU A 116 7.40 -10.26 -2.38
CA LEU A 116 6.05 -9.80 -2.73
C LEU A 116 5.29 -10.81 -3.60
N SER A 117 5.98 -11.46 -4.55
CA SER A 117 5.36 -12.48 -5.41
C SER A 117 4.96 -13.72 -4.61
N LEU A 118 5.82 -14.17 -3.70
CA LEU A 118 5.58 -15.31 -2.81
C LEU A 118 4.35 -15.08 -1.92
N HIS A 119 4.22 -13.88 -1.38
CA HIS A 119 3.19 -13.52 -0.39
C HIS A 119 1.96 -12.82 -0.98
N GLY A 120 1.98 -12.51 -2.29
CA GLY A 120 0.89 -11.89 -3.04
C GLY A 120 0.07 -12.86 -3.89
N PHE A 121 0.47 -14.14 -3.97
CA PHE A 121 -0.24 -15.15 -4.77
C PHE A 121 -1.45 -15.77 -4.05
N GLY A 122 -2.32 -16.45 -4.81
CA GLY A 122 -3.43 -17.22 -4.28
C GLY A 122 -4.53 -16.35 -3.68
N LEU A 123 -5.00 -16.70 -2.48
CA LEU A 123 -6.08 -15.97 -1.78
C LEU A 123 -5.77 -14.48 -1.59
N ALA A 124 -4.49 -14.12 -1.42
CA ALA A 124 -4.08 -12.73 -1.22
C ALA A 124 -4.46 -11.83 -2.42
N HIS A 125 -4.36 -12.36 -3.64
CA HIS A 125 -4.71 -11.61 -4.85
C HIS A 125 -6.22 -11.30 -4.92
N PHE A 126 -7.06 -12.33 -4.74
CA PHE A 126 -8.52 -12.15 -4.77
C PHE A 126 -8.99 -11.21 -3.65
N ALA A 127 -8.46 -11.41 -2.43
CA ALA A 127 -8.78 -10.55 -1.30
C ALA A 127 -8.30 -9.10 -1.52
N ALA A 128 -7.16 -8.88 -2.20
CA ALA A 128 -6.69 -7.54 -2.55
C ALA A 128 -7.62 -6.82 -3.53
N VAL A 129 -8.16 -7.53 -4.54
CA VAL A 129 -9.14 -6.96 -5.49
C VAL A 129 -10.46 -6.62 -4.80
N GLU A 130 -10.95 -7.50 -3.93
CA GLU A 130 -12.16 -7.26 -3.14
C GLU A 130 -11.96 -6.06 -2.20
N LEU A 131 -10.83 -6.02 -1.48
CA LEU A 131 -10.47 -4.92 -0.59
C LEU A 131 -10.34 -3.59 -1.35
N GLN A 132 -9.74 -3.60 -2.53
CA GLN A 132 -9.63 -2.41 -3.38
C GLN A 132 -11.03 -1.89 -3.77
N THR A 133 -11.93 -2.79 -4.16
CA THR A 133 -13.32 -2.45 -4.49
C THR A 133 -14.02 -1.83 -3.28
N LEU A 134 -13.90 -2.45 -2.10
CA LEU A 134 -14.46 -1.92 -0.86
C LEU A 134 -13.90 -0.52 -0.52
N ILE A 135 -12.58 -0.33 -0.61
CA ILE A 135 -11.94 0.97 -0.33
C ILE A 135 -12.47 2.04 -1.27
N LYS A 136 -12.61 1.72 -2.57
CA LYS A 136 -13.16 2.65 -3.56
C LYS A 136 -14.61 3.01 -3.24
N THR A 137 -15.45 2.02 -2.97
CA THR A 137 -16.85 2.24 -2.58
C THR A 137 -16.97 3.13 -1.35
N ILE A 138 -16.16 2.88 -0.31
CA ILE A 138 -16.14 3.72 0.90
C ILE A 138 -15.70 5.14 0.55
N LYS A 139 -14.58 5.29 -0.18
CA LYS A 139 -14.06 6.60 -0.56
C LYS A 139 -15.10 7.40 -1.32
N ASP A 140 -15.72 6.79 -2.33
CA ASP A 140 -16.71 7.45 -3.19
C ASP A 140 -17.96 7.84 -2.39
N THR A 141 -18.43 6.95 -1.51
CA THR A 141 -19.57 7.24 -0.62
C THR A 141 -19.25 8.39 0.33
N LEU A 142 -18.14 8.32 1.07
CA LEU A 142 -17.75 9.35 2.03
C LEU A 142 -17.39 10.69 1.36
N SER A 143 -17.10 10.68 0.07
CA SER A 143 -16.85 11.90 -0.72
C SER A 143 -18.12 12.55 -1.26
N ALA A 144 -19.30 11.98 -1.01
CA ALA A 144 -20.56 12.60 -1.43
C ALA A 144 -20.73 13.98 -0.77
N THR A 145 -21.06 14.98 -1.58
CA THR A 145 -21.17 16.38 -1.14
C THR A 145 -22.10 16.56 0.05
N ASP A 146 -23.22 15.84 0.08
CA ASP A 146 -24.19 15.92 1.18
C ASP A 146 -23.62 15.38 2.50
N ILE A 147 -22.81 14.33 2.44
CA ILE A 147 -22.11 13.77 3.61
C ILE A 147 -21.06 14.78 4.08
N LEU A 148 -20.18 15.24 3.18
CA LEU A 148 -19.15 16.22 3.52
C LEU A 148 -19.75 17.51 4.11
N ALA A 149 -20.86 18.01 3.54
CA ALA A 149 -21.56 19.17 4.03
C ALA A 149 -22.17 18.96 5.43
N ALA A 150 -22.79 17.79 5.68
CA ALA A 150 -23.36 17.47 6.98
C ALA A 150 -22.32 17.40 8.10
N TYR A 151 -21.10 16.97 7.78
CA TYR A 151 -19.97 17.00 8.73
C TYR A 151 -19.16 18.29 8.67
N GLY A 152 -19.45 19.23 7.77
CA GLY A 152 -18.72 20.49 7.62
C GLY A 152 -17.27 20.31 7.18
N THR A 153 -16.99 19.35 6.31
CA THR A 153 -15.67 19.00 5.78
C THR A 153 -15.60 19.26 4.28
N ARG A 154 -14.39 19.43 3.73
CA ARG A 154 -14.20 19.71 2.29
C ARG A 154 -13.75 18.49 1.49
N ASP A 155 -13.19 17.51 2.17
CA ASP A 155 -12.72 16.27 1.56
C ASP A 155 -12.84 15.09 2.53
N VAL A 156 -12.75 13.89 1.97
CA VAL A 156 -12.88 12.63 2.72
C VAL A 156 -11.86 12.48 3.84
N TRP A 157 -10.65 13.03 3.71
CA TRP A 157 -9.63 12.89 4.74
C TRP A 157 -9.92 13.81 5.92
N GLN A 158 -10.39 15.03 5.67
CA GLN A 158 -10.92 15.89 6.73
C GLN A 158 -12.11 15.25 7.45
N LEU A 159 -12.97 14.53 6.72
CA LEU A 159 -14.06 13.76 7.33
C LEU A 159 -13.53 12.65 8.24
N VAL A 160 -12.58 11.86 7.76
CA VAL A 160 -11.95 10.80 8.55
C VAL A 160 -11.31 11.33 9.83
N GLU A 161 -10.56 12.43 9.74
CA GLU A 161 -9.94 13.08 10.89
C GLU A 161 -10.99 13.60 11.88
N ARG A 162 -12.05 14.25 11.39
CA ARG A 162 -13.14 14.79 12.21
C ARG A 162 -13.90 13.71 12.95
N VAL A 163 -14.38 12.68 12.24
CA VAL A 163 -15.13 11.57 12.84
C VAL A 163 -14.26 10.79 13.81
N SER A 164 -12.99 10.55 13.46
CA SER A 164 -12.04 9.88 14.36
C SER A 164 -11.85 10.63 15.66
N ASN A 165 -11.65 11.95 15.59
CA ASN A 165 -11.44 12.77 16.77
C ASN A 165 -12.69 12.86 17.66
N MET A 166 -13.88 13.01 17.05
CA MET A 166 -15.12 13.19 17.80
C MET A 166 -15.69 11.89 18.38
N TYR A 167 -15.54 10.76 17.68
CA TYR A 167 -16.30 9.53 18.01
C TYR A 167 -15.44 8.30 18.24
N LEU A 168 -14.20 8.25 17.76
CA LEU A 168 -13.40 7.02 17.74
C LEU A 168 -12.20 7.05 18.70
N GLY A 169 -12.14 8.02 19.60
CA GLY A 169 -11.09 8.11 20.62
C GLY A 169 -9.79 8.74 20.11
N GLY A 170 -9.90 9.85 19.37
CA GLY A 170 -8.78 10.77 19.13
C GLY A 170 -8.34 10.90 17.67
N ALA A 171 -7.46 11.88 17.43
CA ALA A 171 -6.94 12.18 16.09
C ALA A 171 -6.04 11.06 15.54
N VAL A 172 -6.06 10.88 14.23
CA VAL A 172 -5.21 9.94 13.49
C VAL A 172 -4.10 10.70 12.76
N ASN A 173 -2.93 10.10 12.58
CA ASN A 173 -1.86 10.72 11.78
C ASN A 173 -2.14 10.57 10.27
N GLY A 174 -3.08 11.39 9.78
CA GLY A 174 -3.56 11.42 8.40
C GLY A 174 -2.46 11.56 7.35
N VAL A 175 -1.49 12.44 7.61
CA VAL A 175 -0.40 12.76 6.67
C VAL A 175 0.54 11.56 6.50
N ARG A 176 1.03 10.99 7.61
CA ARG A 176 1.97 9.86 7.55
C ARG A 176 1.40 8.68 6.77
N GLN A 177 0.16 8.29 7.08
CA GLN A 177 -0.44 7.11 6.45
C GLN A 177 -0.71 7.30 4.97
N ARG A 178 -1.12 8.51 4.56
CA ARG A 178 -1.33 8.83 3.14
C ARG A 178 0.00 8.84 2.37
N THR A 179 1.03 9.46 2.92
CA THR A 179 2.36 9.46 2.29
C THR A 179 2.93 8.06 2.16
N MET A 180 2.77 7.22 3.19
CA MET A 180 3.11 5.81 3.12
C MET A 180 2.32 5.10 2.02
N ALA A 181 0.98 5.20 2.03
CA ALA A 181 0.14 4.51 1.05
C ALA A 181 0.51 4.90 -0.40
N THR A 182 0.65 6.19 -0.68
CA THR A 182 1.00 6.68 -2.01
C THR A 182 2.42 6.28 -2.40
N SER A 183 3.41 6.53 -1.54
CA SER A 183 4.82 6.24 -1.91
C SER A 183 5.07 4.75 -1.99
N GLY A 184 4.54 3.96 -1.06
CA GLY A 184 4.65 2.50 -1.07
C GLY A 184 4.01 1.88 -2.31
N ALA A 185 2.81 2.33 -2.69
CA ALA A 185 2.15 1.85 -3.91
C ALA A 185 2.96 2.16 -5.17
N ASN A 186 3.54 3.37 -5.30
CA ASN A 186 4.36 3.73 -6.45
C ASN A 186 5.68 2.93 -6.50
N ILE A 187 6.30 2.66 -5.35
CA ILE A 187 7.51 1.83 -5.27
C ILE A 187 7.20 0.38 -5.67
N ILE A 188 6.11 -0.20 -5.16
CA ILE A 188 5.66 -1.55 -5.53
C ILE A 188 5.28 -1.60 -7.02
N GLN A 189 4.62 -0.56 -7.55
CA GLN A 189 4.32 -0.44 -8.97
C GLN A 189 5.59 -0.47 -9.82
N TRP A 190 6.58 0.33 -9.44
CA TRP A 190 7.85 0.38 -10.16
C TRP A 190 8.52 -0.99 -10.20
N LEU A 191 8.50 -1.76 -9.10
CA LEU A 191 8.99 -3.14 -9.07
C LEU A 191 8.21 -4.06 -10.01
N ALA A 192 6.89 -3.92 -10.07
CA ALA A 192 6.03 -4.68 -10.97
C ALA A 192 6.31 -4.35 -12.45
N ASP A 193 6.58 -3.09 -12.77
CA ASP A 193 6.93 -2.66 -14.13
C ASP A 193 8.31 -3.16 -14.54
N LYS A 194 9.23 -3.34 -13.58
CA LYS A 194 10.57 -3.91 -13.79
C LYS A 194 10.64 -5.41 -13.57
N SER A 195 9.52 -6.09 -13.33
CA SER A 195 9.52 -7.50 -12.92
C SER A 195 10.25 -8.41 -13.91
N SER A 196 10.09 -8.19 -15.22
CA SER A 196 10.78 -8.96 -16.26
C SER A 196 12.30 -8.82 -16.22
N ASN A 197 12.79 -7.65 -15.82
CA ASN A 197 14.21 -7.36 -15.76
C ASN A 197 14.83 -7.90 -14.47
N LEU A 198 14.03 -8.05 -13.41
CA LEU A 198 14.44 -8.62 -12.13
C LEU A 198 14.55 -10.16 -12.17
N VAL A 199 14.02 -10.81 -13.21
CA VAL A 199 14.17 -12.26 -13.43
C VAL A 199 15.46 -12.55 -14.22
N GLY A 200 16.28 -13.48 -13.72
CA GLY A 200 17.44 -14.00 -14.46
C GLY A 200 18.78 -13.39 -14.04
N SER A 201 19.64 -13.03 -14.98
CA SER A 201 20.97 -12.47 -14.69
C SER A 201 20.88 -10.99 -14.32
N TYR A 202 21.93 -10.46 -13.69
CA TYR A 202 22.04 -9.05 -13.36
C TYR A 202 21.81 -8.14 -14.58
N GLN A 203 21.03 -7.09 -14.37
CA GLN A 203 20.83 -5.98 -15.30
C GLN A 203 20.85 -4.66 -14.54
N VAL A 204 21.44 -3.62 -15.12
CA VAL A 204 21.38 -2.26 -14.57
C VAL A 204 19.91 -1.80 -14.55
N LEU A 205 19.40 -1.45 -13.37
CA LEU A 205 18.06 -0.90 -13.24
C LEU A 205 18.12 0.62 -13.39
N SER A 206 17.39 1.17 -14.35
CA SER A 206 17.18 2.62 -14.43
C SER A 206 16.37 3.10 -13.23
N THR A 207 17.05 3.50 -12.16
CA THR A 207 16.45 4.16 -10.99
C THR A 207 16.21 5.62 -11.34
N ASP A 208 14.97 5.95 -11.69
CA ASP A 208 14.61 7.32 -12.05
C ASP A 208 14.42 8.21 -10.81
N ARG A 209 14.38 9.52 -11.05
CA ARG A 209 14.13 10.52 -10.00
C ARG A 209 12.77 10.35 -9.33
N VAL A 210 11.80 9.72 -10.00
CA VAL A 210 10.45 9.52 -9.47
C VAL A 210 10.49 8.47 -8.36
N LEU A 211 11.12 7.31 -8.61
CA LEU A 211 11.35 6.27 -7.62
C LEU A 211 12.09 6.84 -6.41
N VAL A 212 13.25 7.48 -6.63
CA VAL A 212 14.04 8.08 -5.54
C VAL A 212 13.19 9.04 -4.72
N SER A 213 12.38 9.90 -5.35
CA SER A 213 11.50 10.82 -4.61
C SER A 213 10.47 10.12 -3.72
N HIS A 214 9.93 8.96 -4.13
CA HIS A 214 8.98 8.20 -3.33
C HIS A 214 9.68 7.47 -2.19
N VAL A 215 10.87 6.94 -2.43
CA VAL A 215 11.72 6.34 -1.40
C VAL A 215 12.04 7.36 -0.30
N GLU A 216 12.52 8.54 -0.67
CA GLU A 216 12.84 9.62 0.29
C GLU A 216 11.61 10.06 1.09
N ARG A 217 10.46 10.22 0.43
CA ARG A 217 9.20 10.56 1.13
C ARG A 217 8.78 9.49 2.12
N TRP A 218 8.93 8.21 1.76
CA TRP A 218 8.62 7.10 2.66
C TRP A 218 9.53 7.13 3.89
N LEU A 219 10.86 7.19 3.68
CA LEU A 219 11.85 7.18 4.75
C LEU A 219 11.66 8.35 5.72
N ALA A 220 11.35 9.54 5.19
CA ALA A 220 11.06 10.73 5.98
C ALA A 220 9.85 10.57 6.90
N VAL A 221 8.73 9.98 6.42
CA VAL A 221 7.53 9.82 7.25
C VAL A 221 7.58 8.62 8.20
N THR A 222 8.49 7.67 7.98
CA THR A 222 8.76 6.57 8.91
C THR A 222 9.82 6.92 9.95
N GLY A 223 10.51 8.05 9.83
CA GLY A 223 11.56 8.47 10.75
C GLY A 223 12.82 7.61 10.63
N THR A 224 13.07 7.03 9.46
CA THR A 224 14.28 6.24 9.22
C THR A 224 15.47 7.19 9.14
N THR A 225 16.43 7.06 10.04
CA THR A 225 17.61 7.95 10.09
C THR A 225 18.63 7.60 9.00
N ASP A 226 19.46 8.56 8.58
CA ASP A 226 20.53 8.34 7.61
C ASP A 226 21.48 7.21 8.03
N SER A 227 21.80 7.11 9.31
CA SER A 227 22.62 6.02 9.87
C SER A 227 21.96 4.63 9.74
N THR A 228 20.63 4.59 9.73
CA THR A 228 19.85 3.37 9.52
C THR A 228 19.85 3.01 8.04
N VAL A 229 19.69 4.00 7.16
CA VAL A 229 19.79 3.83 5.70
C VAL A 229 21.16 3.26 5.32
N GLU A 230 22.25 3.86 5.80
CA GLU A 230 23.61 3.39 5.50
C GLU A 230 23.82 1.92 5.91
N ARG A 231 23.39 1.56 7.14
CA ARG A 231 23.49 0.18 7.63
C ARG A 231 22.71 -0.82 6.77
N TYR A 232 21.46 -0.48 6.39
CA TYR A 232 20.64 -1.38 5.57
C TYR A 232 21.04 -1.39 4.10
N SER A 233 21.82 -0.40 3.66
CA SER A 233 22.48 -0.41 2.36
C SER A 233 23.80 -1.19 2.34
N GLU A 234 24.20 -1.86 3.42
CA GLU A 234 25.36 -2.76 3.37
C GLU A 234 24.97 -4.12 2.76
N PRO A 235 25.87 -4.77 1.99
CA PRO A 235 25.58 -6.07 1.40
C PRO A 235 25.53 -7.16 2.47
N VAL A 236 24.34 -7.71 2.72
CA VAL A 236 24.14 -8.85 3.63
C VAL A 236 23.92 -10.14 2.82
N ALA A 237 24.51 -11.24 3.28
CA ALA A 237 24.17 -12.58 2.82
C ALA A 237 22.78 -12.95 3.38
N VAL A 238 21.75 -12.91 2.54
CA VAL A 238 20.39 -13.33 2.91
C VAL A 238 20.43 -14.84 3.20
N GLN A 239 20.03 -15.25 4.41
CA GLN A 239 19.81 -16.67 4.71
C GLN A 239 18.75 -17.20 3.73
N GLN A 240 19.00 -18.36 3.12
CA GLN A 240 18.15 -19.00 2.11
C GLN A 240 16.66 -18.77 2.37
N GLN A 241 16.03 -17.93 1.53
CA GLN A 241 14.58 -17.82 1.47
C GLN A 241 14.00 -19.21 1.21
N ARG A 242 12.86 -19.53 1.85
CA ARG A 242 12.14 -20.77 1.54
C ARG A 242 11.67 -20.70 0.10
N THR A 243 12.34 -21.45 -0.78
CA THR A 243 11.90 -21.62 -2.16
C THR A 243 10.51 -22.24 -2.16
N ILE A 244 9.60 -21.69 -2.97
CA ILE A 244 8.34 -22.35 -3.28
C ILE A 244 8.69 -23.78 -3.76
N PRO A 245 8.03 -24.84 -3.29
CA PRO A 245 8.08 -26.13 -3.98
C PRO A 245 7.81 -25.88 -5.46
N ASP A 246 8.64 -26.43 -6.35
CA ASP A 246 8.54 -26.22 -7.80
C ASP A 246 7.26 -26.87 -8.35
N PHE A 247 6.12 -26.23 -8.10
CA PHE A 247 4.94 -26.37 -8.91
C PHE A 247 5.21 -25.50 -10.13
N ALA A 248 5.37 -26.12 -11.29
CA ALA A 248 5.56 -25.43 -12.56
C ALA A 248 4.42 -24.44 -12.80
N LEU A 249 4.56 -23.21 -12.28
CA LEU A 249 3.67 -22.11 -12.55
C LEU A 249 3.99 -21.61 -13.96
N PRO A 250 2.99 -21.39 -14.82
CA PRO A 250 3.21 -20.76 -16.10
C PRO A 250 3.94 -19.43 -15.89
N SER A 251 5.04 -19.22 -16.61
CA SER A 251 5.83 -17.99 -16.55
C SER A 251 4.92 -16.77 -16.70
N GLY A 252 4.92 -15.88 -15.70
CA GLY A 252 4.17 -14.61 -15.74
C GLY A 252 3.00 -14.49 -14.76
N ALA A 253 2.48 -15.59 -14.19
CA ALA A 253 1.27 -15.55 -13.37
C ALA A 253 1.37 -14.63 -12.14
N ALA A 254 2.52 -14.56 -11.47
CA ALA A 254 2.72 -13.68 -10.31
C ALA A 254 2.95 -12.21 -10.69
N SER A 255 3.67 -11.94 -11.79
CA SER A 255 3.89 -10.57 -12.28
C SER A 255 2.63 -9.97 -12.90
N ASP A 256 1.83 -10.78 -13.60
CA ASP A 256 0.55 -10.37 -14.17
C ASP A 256 -0.49 -10.11 -13.08
N ALA A 257 -0.43 -10.82 -11.95
CA ALA A 257 -1.32 -10.59 -10.81
C ALA A 257 -1.07 -9.24 -10.11
N VAL A 258 0.19 -8.82 -9.95
CA VAL A 258 0.52 -7.49 -9.41
C VAL A 258 0.18 -6.40 -10.42
N ARG A 259 0.44 -6.64 -11.72
CA ARG A 259 0.12 -5.70 -12.79
C ARG A 259 -1.38 -5.50 -13.00
N ASP A 260 -2.22 -6.55 -12.95
CA ASP A 260 -3.68 -6.44 -13.11
C ASP A 260 -4.36 -5.74 -11.92
N ALA A 261 -3.89 -5.99 -10.69
CA ALA A 261 -4.37 -5.29 -9.50
C ALA A 261 -4.04 -3.79 -9.54
N MET A 262 -2.90 -3.44 -10.14
CA MET A 262 -2.43 -2.05 -10.22
C MET A 262 -2.90 -1.29 -11.47
N ALA A 263 -3.10 -1.94 -12.61
CA ALA A 263 -3.66 -1.30 -13.81
C ALA A 263 -5.09 -0.78 -13.58
N LYS A 264 -5.82 -1.36 -12.62
CA LYS A 264 -7.15 -0.90 -12.19
C LYS A 264 -7.10 0.26 -11.16
N VAL A 265 -5.90 0.71 -10.75
CA VAL A 265 -5.63 1.80 -9.76
C VAL A 265 -5.77 3.21 -10.37
N ASN A 266 -6.54 3.41 -11.44
CA ASN A 266 -6.90 4.78 -11.81
C ASN A 266 -7.95 5.32 -10.82
N ILE A 267 -7.46 5.77 -9.65
CA ILE A 267 -8.21 6.51 -8.64
C ILE A 267 -8.16 7.98 -9.07
N PRO A 268 -9.26 8.57 -9.56
CA PRO A 268 -9.27 9.99 -9.91
C PRO A 268 -8.88 10.82 -8.67
N GLY A 269 -7.84 11.64 -8.82
CA GLY A 269 -7.25 12.46 -7.76
C GLY A 269 -5.85 12.04 -7.27
N ILE A 270 -5.32 10.90 -7.74
CA ILE A 270 -3.90 10.53 -7.63
C ILE A 270 -3.37 10.37 -9.07
N ALA A 271 -2.69 11.38 -9.59
CA ALA A 271 -2.17 11.34 -10.96
C ALA A 271 -0.98 10.37 -11.05
N LEU A 272 -1.12 9.32 -11.84
CA LEU A 272 0.00 8.56 -12.37
C LEU A 272 0.64 9.37 -13.52
N PRO A 273 1.96 9.62 -13.53
CA PRO A 273 2.60 10.18 -14.71
C PRO A 273 2.75 9.08 -15.77
N GLY A 274 2.08 9.26 -16.91
CA GLY A 274 2.40 8.51 -18.14
C GLY A 274 1.26 7.70 -18.75
N THR A 275 0.15 8.34 -19.13
CA THR A 275 -0.68 7.84 -20.25
C THR A 275 -0.69 8.89 -21.36
N THR A 276 0.41 8.97 -22.10
CA THR A 276 0.37 9.53 -23.45
C THR A 276 -0.13 8.42 -24.39
N GLN A 277 -1.34 8.64 -24.89
CA GLN A 277 -1.95 7.85 -25.97
C GLN A 277 -1.06 7.93 -27.22
N ASN A 278 -0.86 6.78 -27.87
CA ASN A 278 -0.88 6.68 -29.33
C ASN A 278 -2.13 5.87 -29.69
#